data_AF-A0A1Y2HTM9-F1
#
_entry.id   AF-A0A1Y2HTM9-F1
#
_cell.length_a   1.000
_cell.length_b   1.000
_cell.length_c   1.000
_cell.angle_alpha   90.00
_cell.angle_beta   90.00
_cell.angle_gamma   90.00
#
_symmetry.space_group_name_H-M   'P 1'
#
loop_
_entity.id
_entity.type
_entity.pdbx_description
1 polymer ?
#
loop_
_entity_poly.entity_id
_entity_poly.type
_entity_poly.pdbx_seq_one_letter_code
_entity_poly.pdbx_strand_id
1 'polypeptide(L)'
;MTGTTGTSINRTLQEIRDPTIYGLTIFSFLLAITMVVTAMYQLWMRKTKFYVAAVVLTLPQFIENAVYLSSYHGVAHTNLYLVVRMYSPILTMAMLSSLSIVRFRFLTAHRQLKFFTNHIYHGFLGFIGLLTLVTISVIAASYIEQASDPYFTAHPYRRLMPMVFMTLATITDIAFSFLGFGFLWKARAKILARSNPSDPNRSGMVSSSPSAGKATNGSTDELSTVSAAGQQATGGGARVEPSSSSLQQPQVSKSNMELSSPAKKSSNKAGLKQAMSELLVAMAVMFISLFGGMITFGVSAGNMLGDTISGLFLRLYLLPAIISWTLLVRITQATKL
;
A
#
# COMPACT_ATOMS: atom_id res chain seq x y z
N MET A 1 58.77 -7.63 -19.56
CA MET A 1 57.58 -8.16 -18.87
C MET A 1 56.65 -8.72 -19.93
N THR A 2 56.78 -10.00 -20.19
CA THR A 2 55.98 -10.79 -21.14
C THR A 2 54.54 -10.85 -20.65
N GLY A 3 53.62 -10.31 -21.45
CA GLY A 3 52.20 -10.30 -21.17
C GLY A 3 51.65 -11.71 -21.08
N THR A 4 51.21 -12.08 -19.90
CA THR A 4 50.19 -13.11 -19.72
C THR A 4 48.85 -12.48 -20.03
N THR A 5 48.50 -12.41 -21.32
CA THR A 5 47.11 -12.37 -21.79
C THR A 5 46.47 -13.72 -21.49
N GLY A 6 46.39 -14.05 -20.20
CA GLY A 6 45.55 -15.10 -19.69
C GLY A 6 44.12 -14.59 -19.78
N THR A 7 43.34 -15.27 -20.61
CA THR A 7 41.89 -15.24 -20.69
C THR A 7 41.23 -15.29 -19.31
N SER A 8 41.17 -14.16 -18.61
CA SER A 8 40.15 -13.93 -17.60
C SER A 8 38.85 -13.76 -18.36
N ILE A 9 38.25 -14.87 -18.78
CA ILE A 9 36.85 -14.89 -19.18
C ILE A 9 36.12 -14.16 -18.07
N ASN A 10 35.58 -13.00 -18.42
CA ASN A 10 35.13 -12.01 -17.47
C ASN A 10 34.10 -12.69 -16.56
N ARG A 11 34.39 -12.79 -15.26
CA ARG A 11 33.61 -13.61 -14.30
C ARG A 11 32.11 -13.35 -14.42
N THR A 12 31.75 -12.09 -14.64
CA THR A 12 30.36 -11.64 -14.87
C THR A 12 29.73 -12.22 -16.13
N LEU A 13 30.47 -12.34 -17.24
CA LEU A 13 29.98 -12.96 -18.47
C LEU A 13 29.77 -14.46 -18.28
N GLN A 14 30.65 -15.12 -17.50
CA GLN A 14 30.49 -16.52 -17.15
C GLN A 14 29.27 -16.74 -16.25
N GLU A 15 29.05 -15.86 -15.26
CA GLU A 15 27.87 -15.87 -14.40
C GLU A 15 26.56 -15.64 -15.19
N ILE A 16 26.54 -14.72 -16.16
CA ILE A 16 25.35 -14.49 -17.02
C ILE A 16 25.01 -15.75 -17.85
N ARG A 17 26.02 -16.50 -18.28
CA ARG A 17 25.83 -17.70 -19.10
C ARG A 17 25.59 -18.97 -18.29
N ASP A 18 25.49 -18.87 -16.97
CA ASP A 18 25.18 -20.02 -16.11
C ASP A 18 23.74 -20.51 -16.39
N PRO A 19 23.55 -21.81 -16.75
CA PRO A 19 22.23 -22.36 -17.02
C PRO A 19 21.28 -22.26 -15.81
N THR A 20 21.80 -22.25 -14.59
CA THR A 20 21.03 -22.10 -13.36
C THR A 20 20.43 -20.71 -13.26
N ILE A 21 21.23 -19.67 -13.55
CA ILE A 21 20.79 -18.27 -13.53
C ILE A 21 19.80 -18.02 -14.66
N TYR A 22 20.03 -18.62 -15.83
CA TYR A 22 19.09 -18.59 -16.94
C TYR A 22 17.73 -19.21 -16.58
N GLY A 23 17.71 -20.41 -16.00
CA GLY A 23 16.49 -21.08 -15.56
C GLY A 23 15.72 -20.28 -14.49
N LEU A 24 16.42 -19.75 -13.49
CA LEU A 24 15.84 -18.87 -12.46
C LEU A 24 15.27 -17.59 -13.06
N THR A 25 15.95 -17.01 -14.06
CA THR A 25 15.48 -15.78 -14.73
C THR A 25 14.25 -16.04 -15.58
N ILE A 26 14.16 -17.18 -16.28
CA ILE A 26 12.93 -17.59 -16.98
C ILE A 26 11.77 -17.71 -16.00
N PHE A 27 11.97 -18.43 -14.89
CA PHE A 27 10.94 -18.58 -13.87
C PHE A 27 10.50 -17.23 -13.30
N SER A 28 11.46 -16.38 -12.96
CA SER A 28 11.25 -14.99 -12.55
C SER A 28 10.46 -14.18 -13.58
N PHE A 29 10.74 -14.37 -14.88
CA PHE A 29 10.06 -13.69 -15.96
C PHE A 29 8.60 -14.15 -16.11
N LEU A 30 8.35 -15.46 -16.05
CA LEU A 30 6.99 -16.02 -16.05
C LEU A 30 6.18 -15.52 -14.85
N LEU A 31 6.81 -15.41 -13.68
CA LEU A 31 6.16 -14.88 -12.49
C LEU A 31 5.85 -13.38 -12.65
N ALA A 32 6.76 -12.59 -13.22
CA ALA A 32 6.51 -11.19 -13.55
C ALA A 32 5.35 -11.02 -14.54
N ILE A 33 5.28 -11.85 -15.59
CA ILE A 33 4.15 -11.87 -16.54
C ILE A 33 2.85 -12.16 -15.80
N THR A 34 2.83 -13.19 -14.94
CA THR A 34 1.65 -13.56 -14.16
C THR A 34 1.18 -12.39 -13.28
N MET A 35 2.11 -11.68 -12.65
CA MET A 35 1.81 -10.49 -11.85
C MET A 35 1.23 -9.34 -12.69
N VAL A 36 1.82 -9.04 -13.85
CA VAL A 36 1.32 -8.01 -14.78
C VAL A 36 -0.09 -8.37 -15.24
N VAL A 37 -0.32 -9.60 -15.69
CA VAL A 37 -1.64 -10.07 -16.15
C VAL A 37 -2.66 -9.99 -15.02
N THR A 38 -2.29 -10.42 -13.80
CA THR A 38 -3.18 -10.33 -12.63
C THR A 38 -3.49 -8.89 -12.28
N ALA A 39 -2.49 -8.00 -12.27
CA ALA A 39 -2.68 -6.58 -11.98
C ALA A 39 -3.55 -5.89 -13.05
N MET A 40 -3.34 -6.20 -14.33
CA MET A 40 -4.14 -5.73 -15.46
C MET A 40 -5.59 -6.23 -15.40
N TYR A 41 -5.79 -7.51 -15.09
CA TYR A 41 -7.12 -8.08 -14.91
C TYR A 41 -7.87 -7.39 -13.76
N GLN A 42 -7.21 -7.16 -12.63
CA GLN A 42 -7.78 -6.43 -11.49
C GLN A 42 -8.04 -4.95 -11.82
N LEU A 43 -7.15 -4.32 -12.60
CA LEU A 43 -7.35 -2.96 -13.10
C LEU A 43 -8.59 -2.88 -13.98
N TRP A 44 -8.76 -3.82 -14.90
CA TRP A 44 -9.92 -3.89 -15.79
C TRP A 44 -11.23 -4.10 -15.02
N MET A 45 -11.22 -5.02 -14.06
CA MET A 45 -12.42 -5.35 -13.26
C MET A 45 -12.81 -4.24 -12.27
N ARG A 46 -11.84 -3.57 -11.63
CA ARG A 46 -12.12 -2.65 -10.52
C ARG A 46 -11.91 -1.18 -10.86
N LYS A 47 -11.21 -0.85 -11.95
CA LYS A 47 -10.96 0.51 -12.45
C LYS A 47 -10.43 1.49 -11.39
N THR A 48 -9.60 1.02 -10.46
CA THR A 48 -9.01 1.88 -9.41
C THR A 48 -7.58 2.29 -9.73
N LYS A 49 -7.22 3.53 -9.38
CA LYS A 49 -5.86 4.09 -9.55
C LYS A 49 -4.77 3.24 -8.88
N PHE A 50 -5.13 2.46 -7.86
CA PHE A 50 -4.20 1.56 -7.19
C PHE A 50 -3.66 0.46 -8.12
N TYR A 51 -4.51 -0.15 -8.96
CA TYR A 51 -4.04 -1.21 -9.84
C TYR A 51 -3.16 -0.68 -10.97
N VAL A 52 -3.29 0.60 -11.34
CA VAL A 52 -2.32 1.27 -12.21
C VAL A 52 -0.94 1.29 -11.53
N ALA A 53 -0.88 1.69 -10.26
CA ALA A 53 0.37 1.67 -9.49
C ALA A 53 0.93 0.24 -9.34
N ALA A 54 0.07 -0.77 -9.16
CA ALA A 54 0.49 -2.18 -9.10
C ALA A 54 1.08 -2.68 -10.43
N VAL A 55 0.52 -2.27 -11.58
CA VAL A 55 1.11 -2.57 -12.90
C VAL A 55 2.46 -1.87 -13.04
N VAL A 56 2.53 -0.57 -12.73
CA VAL A 56 3.79 0.21 -12.82
C VAL A 56 4.90 -0.39 -11.96
N LEU A 57 4.55 -0.88 -10.76
CA LEU A 57 5.49 -1.54 -9.83
C LEU A 57 6.17 -2.79 -10.43
N THR A 58 5.53 -3.47 -11.37
CA THR A 58 6.09 -4.67 -12.01
C THR A 58 6.97 -4.37 -13.22
N LEU A 59 6.92 -3.15 -13.76
CA LEU A 59 7.66 -2.78 -14.98
C LEU A 59 9.18 -2.87 -14.81
N PRO A 60 9.82 -2.36 -13.74
CA PRO A 60 11.27 -2.46 -13.59
C PRO A 60 11.77 -3.91 -13.64
N GLN A 61 11.05 -4.83 -12.97
CA GLN A 61 11.37 -6.25 -12.94
C GLN A 61 11.18 -6.93 -14.31
N PHE A 62 10.16 -6.53 -15.05
CA PHE A 62 9.92 -7.02 -16.41
C PHE A 62 11.04 -6.57 -17.35
N ILE A 63 11.42 -5.29 -17.30
CA ILE A 63 12.50 -4.71 -18.09
C ILE A 63 13.83 -5.40 -17.77
N GLU A 64 14.14 -5.60 -16.49
CA GLU A 64 15.36 -6.31 -16.07
C GLU A 64 15.46 -7.71 -16.68
N ASN A 65 14.39 -8.51 -16.57
CA ASN A 65 14.35 -9.86 -17.14
C ASN A 65 14.47 -9.84 -18.67
N ALA A 66 13.81 -8.89 -19.35
CA ALA A 66 13.90 -8.76 -20.81
C ALA A 66 15.31 -8.37 -21.27
N VAL A 67 15.97 -7.45 -20.55
CA VAL A 67 17.34 -7.04 -20.83
C VAL A 67 18.31 -8.17 -20.53
N TYR A 68 18.11 -8.95 -19.46
CA TYR A 68 18.90 -10.16 -19.18
C TYR A 68 18.83 -11.14 -20.35
N LEU A 69 17.63 -11.51 -20.79
CA LEU A 69 17.45 -12.47 -21.89
C LEU A 69 18.08 -11.95 -23.17
N SER A 70 17.93 -10.66 -23.45
CA SER A 70 18.58 -10.00 -24.60
C SER A 70 20.10 -10.07 -24.51
N SER A 71 20.68 -9.88 -23.32
CA SER A 71 22.12 -10.00 -23.10
C SER A 71 22.62 -11.45 -23.13
N TYR A 72 21.83 -12.40 -22.66
CA TYR A 72 22.13 -13.83 -22.73
C TYR A 72 22.27 -14.30 -24.18
N HIS A 73 21.33 -13.87 -25.05
CA HIS A 73 21.37 -14.17 -26.49
C HIS A 73 22.35 -13.29 -27.29
N GLY A 74 23.08 -12.38 -26.64
CA GLY A 74 24.05 -11.51 -27.30
C GLY A 74 23.44 -10.38 -28.13
N VAL A 75 22.14 -10.10 -27.99
CA VAL A 75 21.44 -9.00 -28.67
C VAL A 75 21.74 -7.66 -27.98
N ALA A 76 21.80 -7.65 -26.65
CA ALA A 76 22.08 -6.46 -25.85
C ALA A 76 23.45 -6.54 -25.16
N HIS A 77 24.17 -5.42 -25.11
CA HIS A 77 25.45 -5.35 -24.39
C HIS A 77 25.30 -5.70 -22.91
N THR A 78 26.21 -6.52 -22.38
CA THR A 78 26.26 -6.91 -20.96
C THR A 78 26.27 -5.71 -20.00
N ASN A 79 26.94 -4.62 -20.38
CA ASN A 79 26.99 -3.40 -19.58
C ASN A 79 25.60 -2.78 -19.37
N LEU A 80 24.71 -2.85 -20.37
CA LEU A 80 23.31 -2.38 -20.22
C LEU A 80 22.57 -3.21 -19.17
N TYR A 81 22.70 -4.54 -19.22
CA TYR A 81 22.09 -5.41 -18.24
C TYR A 81 22.58 -5.11 -16.82
N LEU A 82 23.89 -4.92 -16.62
CA LEU A 82 24.43 -4.61 -15.30
C LEU A 82 23.87 -3.31 -14.71
N VAL A 83 23.66 -2.29 -15.55
CA VAL A 83 23.06 -1.02 -15.15
C VAL A 83 21.59 -1.23 -14.76
N VAL A 84 20.80 -1.88 -15.62
CA VAL A 84 19.37 -2.13 -15.37
C VAL A 84 19.17 -2.98 -14.11
N ARG A 85 20.01 -3.99 -13.92
CA ARG A 85 20.00 -4.87 -12.75
C ARG A 85 20.22 -4.12 -11.44
N MET A 86 21.03 -3.06 -11.42
CA MET A 86 21.24 -2.26 -10.22
C MET A 86 20.05 -1.32 -9.94
N TYR A 87 19.43 -0.74 -10.96
CA TYR A 87 18.31 0.19 -10.79
C TYR A 87 16.97 -0.50 -10.50
N SER A 88 16.71 -1.67 -11.09
CA SER A 88 15.46 -2.42 -10.94
C SER A 88 15.02 -2.63 -9.48
N PRO A 89 15.86 -3.17 -8.57
CA PRO A 89 15.45 -3.38 -7.17
C PRO A 89 15.20 -2.06 -6.43
N ILE A 90 15.98 -1.01 -6.71
CA ILE A 90 15.81 0.32 -6.10
C ILE A 90 14.45 0.91 -6.48
N LEU A 91 14.14 0.92 -7.78
CA LEU A 91 12.86 1.43 -8.28
C LEU A 91 11.69 0.63 -7.73
N THR A 92 11.82 -0.70 -7.74
CA THR A 92 10.77 -1.60 -7.23
C THR A 92 10.52 -1.34 -5.75
N MET A 93 11.56 -1.25 -4.92
CA MET A 93 11.39 -0.99 -3.49
C MET A 93 10.88 0.43 -3.21
N ALA A 94 11.32 1.43 -3.96
CA ALA A 94 10.81 2.80 -3.84
C ALA A 94 9.30 2.86 -4.10
N MET A 95 8.87 2.22 -5.18
CA MET A 95 7.45 2.13 -5.56
C MET A 95 6.67 1.32 -4.52
N LEU A 96 7.24 0.24 -4.00
CA LEU A 96 6.61 -0.57 -2.96
C LEU A 96 6.42 0.22 -1.65
N SER A 97 7.47 0.86 -1.14
CA SER A 97 7.36 1.70 0.07
C SER A 97 6.37 2.84 -0.13
N SER A 98 6.34 3.44 -1.32
CA SER A 98 5.35 4.47 -1.68
C SER A 98 3.92 3.92 -1.67
N LEU A 99 3.73 2.70 -2.18
CA LEU A 99 2.43 2.02 -2.16
C LEU A 99 1.96 1.73 -0.73
N SER A 100 2.87 1.32 0.16
CA SER A 100 2.59 1.09 1.57
C SER A 100 2.20 2.38 2.30
N ILE A 101 2.85 3.50 2.01
CA ILE A 101 2.48 4.83 2.54
C ILE A 101 1.09 5.25 2.06
N VAL A 102 0.79 5.10 0.76
CA VAL A 102 -0.53 5.38 0.18
C VAL A 102 -1.60 4.49 0.81
N ARG A 103 -1.28 3.21 1.03
CA ARG A 103 -2.16 2.26 1.71
C ARG A 103 -2.49 2.71 3.13
N PHE A 104 -1.48 3.13 3.88
CA PHE A 104 -1.67 3.60 5.24
C PHE A 104 -2.55 4.86 5.27
N ARG A 105 -2.35 5.81 4.34
CA ARG A 105 -3.21 6.99 4.19
C ARG A 105 -4.67 6.62 3.94
N PHE A 106 -4.94 5.62 3.10
CA PHE A 106 -6.32 5.18 2.84
C PHE A 106 -6.99 4.63 4.11
N LEU A 107 -6.24 3.88 4.93
CA LEU A 107 -6.73 3.38 6.21
C LEU A 107 -6.99 4.53 7.20
N THR A 108 -6.09 5.51 7.29
CA THR A 108 -6.24 6.62 8.24
C THR A 108 -7.39 7.56 7.86
N ALA A 109 -7.62 7.79 6.56
CA ALA A 109 -8.73 8.61 6.06
C ALA A 109 -10.11 8.08 6.47
N HIS A 110 -10.25 6.78 6.75
CA HIS A 110 -11.55 6.16 7.00
C HIS A 110 -12.00 6.08 8.46
N ARG A 111 -11.19 6.54 9.43
CA ARG A 111 -11.53 6.94 10.82
C ARG A 111 -10.40 6.54 11.78
N GLN A 112 -10.00 7.49 12.63
CA GLN A 112 -9.37 7.34 13.96
C GLN A 112 -7.88 7.67 14.15
N LEU A 113 -7.08 7.96 13.11
CA LEU A 113 -5.66 8.35 13.33
C LEU A 113 -5.45 9.83 13.03
N LYS A 114 -5.75 10.68 14.02
CA LYS A 114 -5.51 12.15 13.94
C LYS A 114 -4.03 12.49 13.73
N PHE A 115 -3.12 11.59 14.09
CA PHE A 115 -1.68 11.85 13.98
C PHE A 115 -1.15 11.79 12.53
N PHE A 116 -1.79 11.05 11.62
CA PHE A 116 -1.27 10.89 10.25
C PHE A 116 -1.87 11.94 9.31
N THR A 117 -1.31 13.15 9.36
CA THR A 117 -1.76 14.31 8.58
C THR A 117 -1.28 14.25 7.13
N ASN A 118 -1.85 15.11 6.26
CA ASN A 118 -1.38 15.27 4.88
C ASN A 118 0.11 15.64 4.80
N HIS A 119 0.61 16.45 5.74
CA HIS A 119 2.01 16.84 5.79
C HIS A 119 2.94 15.65 6.04
N ILE A 120 2.59 14.77 6.98
CA ILE A 120 3.39 13.56 7.27
C ILE A 120 3.38 12.62 6.07
N TYR A 121 2.23 12.44 5.41
CA TYR A 121 2.12 11.64 4.19
C TYR A 121 3.04 12.16 3.07
N HIS A 122 2.98 13.45 2.75
CA HIS A 122 3.84 14.05 1.73
C HIS A 122 5.31 14.08 2.15
N GLY A 123 5.60 14.23 3.45
CA GLY A 123 6.94 14.15 4.00
C GLY A 123 7.58 12.78 3.78
N PHE A 124 6.85 11.68 4.08
CA PHE A 124 7.35 10.33 3.83
C PHE A 124 7.54 10.03 2.34
N LEU A 125 6.59 10.44 1.48
CA LEU A 125 6.75 10.27 0.03
C LEU A 125 7.93 11.08 -0.52
N GLY A 126 8.09 12.33 -0.07
CA GLY A 126 9.22 13.18 -0.43
C GLY A 126 10.54 12.60 0.03
N PHE A 127 10.59 12.04 1.25
CA PHE A 127 11.76 11.35 1.79
C PHE A 127 12.15 10.14 0.95
N ILE A 128 11.21 9.24 0.63
CA ILE A 128 11.49 8.08 -0.23
C ILE A 128 11.93 8.53 -1.63
N GLY A 129 11.25 9.52 -2.22
CA GLY A 129 11.61 10.06 -3.53
C GLY A 129 13.03 10.66 -3.55
N LEU A 130 13.38 11.46 -2.54
CA LEU A 130 14.72 12.03 -2.38
C LEU A 130 15.77 10.94 -2.19
N LEU A 131 15.49 9.96 -1.33
CA LEU A 131 16.38 8.83 -1.09
C LEU A 131 16.62 8.04 -2.39
N THR A 132 15.59 7.80 -3.20
CA THR A 132 15.69 7.15 -4.50
C THR A 132 16.54 7.99 -5.47
N LEU A 133 16.29 9.30 -5.54
CA LEU A 133 17.02 10.20 -6.43
C LEU A 133 18.52 10.25 -6.08
N VAL A 134 18.86 10.40 -4.80
CA VAL A 134 20.26 10.37 -4.33
C VAL A 134 20.92 9.03 -4.67
N THR A 135 20.23 7.92 -4.39
CA THR A 135 20.75 6.57 -4.66
C THR A 135 21.03 6.36 -6.14
N ILE A 136 20.08 6.72 -7.01
CA ILE A 136 20.23 6.61 -8.47
C ILE A 136 21.36 7.52 -8.95
N SER A 137 21.45 8.74 -8.43
CA SER A 137 22.49 9.71 -8.84
C SER A 137 23.90 9.24 -8.50
N VAL A 138 24.10 8.67 -7.30
CA VAL A 138 25.42 8.13 -6.91
C VAL A 138 25.78 6.90 -7.74
N ILE A 139 24.82 6.01 -8.03
CA ILE A 139 25.06 4.85 -8.89
C ILE A 139 25.37 5.31 -10.32
N ALA A 140 24.63 6.28 -10.86
CA ALA A 140 24.87 6.86 -12.18
C ALA A 140 26.26 7.48 -12.26
N ALA A 141 26.66 8.29 -11.27
CA ALA A 141 28.00 8.87 -11.19
C ALA A 141 29.08 7.78 -11.24
N SER A 142 28.90 6.69 -10.49
CA SER A 142 29.85 5.57 -10.51
C SER A 142 29.98 4.89 -11.89
N TYR A 143 28.91 4.87 -12.71
CA TYR A 143 28.96 4.33 -14.06
C TYR A 143 29.62 5.31 -15.04
N ILE A 144 29.41 6.61 -14.87
CA ILE A 144 30.07 7.65 -15.66
C ILE A 144 31.59 7.62 -15.44
N GLU A 145 32.04 7.48 -14.19
CA GLU A 145 33.46 7.38 -13.85
C GLU A 145 34.18 6.18 -14.50
N GLN A 146 33.44 5.12 -14.81
CA GLN A 146 33.97 3.91 -15.46
C GLN A 146 33.53 3.75 -16.91
N ALA A 147 33.04 4.82 -17.55
CA ALA A 147 32.55 4.75 -18.93
C ALA A 147 33.65 4.39 -19.94
N SER A 148 34.93 4.65 -19.60
CA SER A 148 36.09 4.30 -20.41
C SER A 148 36.50 2.83 -20.31
N ASP A 149 36.01 2.10 -19.31
CA ASP A 149 36.38 0.70 -19.12
C ASP A 149 35.54 -0.20 -20.04
N PRO A 150 36.14 -1.25 -20.65
CA PRO A 150 35.39 -2.17 -21.51
C PRO A 150 34.28 -2.91 -20.76
N TYR A 151 34.43 -3.05 -19.43
CA TYR A 151 33.46 -3.64 -18.54
C TYR A 151 33.42 -2.89 -17.22
N PHE A 152 32.22 -2.73 -16.69
CA PHE A 152 32.01 -2.11 -15.39
C PHE A 152 32.63 -2.94 -14.26
N THR A 153 33.81 -2.54 -13.80
CA THR A 153 34.50 -3.16 -12.67
C THR A 153 33.73 -2.93 -11.37
N ALA A 154 33.96 -3.77 -10.35
CA ALA A 154 33.23 -3.68 -9.09
C ALA A 154 33.54 -2.35 -8.36
N HIS A 155 32.61 -1.40 -8.40
CA HIS A 155 32.70 -0.15 -7.65
C HIS A 155 32.04 -0.29 -6.27
N PRO A 156 32.65 0.13 -5.14
CA PRO A 156 32.08 -0.05 -3.81
C PRO A 156 30.69 0.57 -3.65
N TYR A 157 30.46 1.75 -4.25
CA TYR A 157 29.15 2.43 -4.21
C TYR A 157 28.02 1.63 -4.88
N ARG A 158 28.31 0.83 -5.92
CA ARG A 158 27.28 0.04 -6.61
C ARG A 158 26.73 -1.09 -5.76
N ARG A 159 27.48 -1.51 -4.72
CA ARG A 159 27.01 -2.50 -3.75
C ARG A 159 26.43 -1.84 -2.50
N LEU A 160 27.11 -0.81 -2.00
CA LEU A 160 26.71 -0.12 -0.77
C LEU A 160 25.38 0.63 -0.93
N MET A 161 25.20 1.38 -2.02
CA MET A 161 24.02 2.24 -2.19
C MET A 161 22.72 1.45 -2.29
N PRO A 162 22.61 0.37 -3.12
CA PRO A 162 21.42 -0.47 -3.09
C PRO A 162 21.20 -1.11 -1.73
N MET A 163 22.25 -1.59 -1.04
CA MET A 163 22.10 -2.20 0.28
C MET A 163 21.50 -1.23 1.31
N VAL A 164 22.04 0.00 1.39
CA VAL A 164 21.54 1.05 2.29
C VAL A 164 20.10 1.42 1.92
N PHE A 165 19.83 1.66 0.64
CA PHE A 165 18.49 1.99 0.15
C PHE A 165 17.47 0.91 0.49
N MET A 166 17.77 -0.33 0.13
CA MET A 166 16.89 -1.49 0.36
C MET A 166 16.62 -1.66 1.86
N THR A 167 17.62 -1.48 2.72
CA THR A 167 17.46 -1.57 4.18
C THR A 167 16.51 -0.50 4.70
N LEU A 168 16.72 0.77 4.34
CA LEU A 168 15.85 1.88 4.78
C LEU A 168 14.43 1.74 4.24
N ALA A 169 14.27 1.41 2.96
CA ALA A 169 12.98 1.18 2.33
C ALA A 169 12.24 0.02 2.99
N THR A 170 12.95 -1.06 3.33
CA THR A 170 12.41 -2.23 4.01
C THR A 170 11.97 -1.91 5.43
N ILE A 171 12.79 -1.23 6.24
CA ILE A 171 12.42 -0.82 7.59
C ILE A 171 11.15 0.05 7.55
N THR A 172 11.09 0.97 6.58
CA THR A 172 9.91 1.83 6.38
C THR A 172 8.68 1.00 6.03
N ASP A 173 8.80 0.05 5.11
CA ASP A 173 7.70 -0.84 4.71
C ASP A 173 7.21 -1.73 5.86
N ILE A 174 8.14 -2.32 6.62
CA ILE A 174 7.86 -3.10 7.83
C ILE A 174 7.09 -2.26 8.83
N ALA A 175 7.54 -1.03 9.12
CA ALA A 175 6.90 -0.15 10.07
C ALA A 175 5.45 0.16 9.68
N PHE A 176 5.21 0.53 8.41
CA PHE A 176 3.85 0.77 7.92
C PHE A 176 2.98 -0.49 7.89
N SER A 177 3.56 -1.64 7.58
CA SER A 177 2.88 -2.93 7.61
C SER A 177 2.46 -3.32 9.03
N PHE A 178 3.32 -3.15 10.03
CA PHE A 178 2.98 -3.39 11.44
C PHE A 178 1.93 -2.41 11.96
N LEU A 179 2.05 -1.13 11.64
CA LEU A 179 1.04 -0.13 12.01
C LEU A 179 -0.31 -0.43 11.37
N GLY A 180 -0.32 -0.79 10.09
CA GLY A 180 -1.51 -1.21 9.36
C GLY A 180 -2.13 -2.49 9.94
N PHE A 181 -1.30 -3.46 10.32
CA PHE A 181 -1.75 -4.70 10.96
C PHE A 181 -2.36 -4.46 12.34
N GLY A 182 -1.67 -3.71 13.21
CA GLY A 182 -2.17 -3.37 14.53
C GLY A 182 -3.50 -2.63 14.47
N PHE A 183 -3.69 -1.79 13.45
CA PHE A 183 -4.98 -1.14 13.18
C PHE A 183 -6.07 -2.15 12.81
N LEU A 184 -5.80 -3.04 11.84
CA LEU A 184 -6.74 -4.08 11.43
C LEU A 184 -7.13 -5.02 12.57
N TRP A 185 -6.16 -5.38 13.40
CA TRP A 185 -6.38 -6.22 14.56
C TRP A 185 -7.30 -5.54 15.60
N LYS A 186 -7.05 -4.26 15.90
CA LYS A 186 -7.93 -3.47 16.77
C LYS A 186 -9.35 -3.33 16.19
N ALA A 187 -9.48 -3.14 14.87
CA ALA A 187 -10.77 -3.10 14.21
C ALA A 187 -11.52 -4.43 14.35
N ARG A 188 -10.84 -5.56 14.13
CA ARG A 188 -11.40 -6.91 14.36
C ARG A 188 -11.85 -7.10 15.80
N ALA A 189 -11.03 -6.75 16.78
CA ALA A 189 -11.37 -6.90 18.19
C ALA A 189 -12.65 -6.13 18.55
N LYS A 190 -12.81 -4.89 18.03
CA LYS A 190 -14.03 -4.10 18.21
C LYS A 190 -15.27 -4.74 17.56
N ILE A 191 -15.12 -5.33 16.38
CA ILE A 191 -16.23 -6.02 15.68
C ILE A 191 -16.62 -7.29 16.45
N LEU A 192 -15.64 -8.08 16.91
CA LEU A 192 -15.89 -9.29 17.69
C LEU A 192 -16.59 -8.96 19.02
N ALA A 193 -16.14 -7.92 19.73
CA ALA A 193 -16.77 -7.45 20.96
C ALA A 193 -18.22 -7.02 20.75
N ARG A 194 -18.55 -6.33 19.64
CA ARG A 194 -19.94 -6.00 19.28
C ARG A 194 -20.78 -7.20 18.89
N SER A 195 -20.14 -8.26 18.37
CA SER A 195 -20.83 -9.46 17.88
C SER A 195 -21.16 -10.48 18.96
N ASN A 196 -20.63 -10.30 20.18
CA ASN A 196 -20.88 -11.15 21.34
C ASN A 196 -21.71 -10.36 22.38
N PRO A 197 -23.01 -10.10 22.13
CA PRO A 197 -23.91 -9.57 23.15
C PRO A 197 -24.31 -10.69 24.11
N SER A 198 -23.34 -11.30 24.76
CA SER A 198 -23.54 -12.32 25.80
C SER A 198 -23.52 -11.64 27.16
N ASP A 199 -24.25 -10.55 27.30
CA ASP A 199 -24.47 -9.92 28.60
C ASP A 199 -25.96 -9.56 28.75
N PRO A 200 -26.81 -10.54 29.12
CA PRO A 200 -28.22 -10.28 29.45
C PRO A 200 -28.40 -9.39 30.69
N ASN A 201 -27.33 -9.02 31.42
CA ASN A 201 -27.41 -8.18 32.62
C ASN A 201 -27.26 -6.69 32.37
N ARG A 202 -27.17 -6.22 31.11
CA ARG A 202 -27.06 -4.78 30.80
C ARG A 202 -28.37 -4.10 30.38
N SER A 203 -29.51 -4.78 30.53
CA SER A 203 -30.83 -4.16 30.40
C SER A 203 -31.55 -4.08 31.76
N GLY A 204 -31.67 -2.88 32.30
CA GLY A 204 -32.85 -2.53 33.10
C GLY A 204 -32.75 -2.68 34.61
N MET A 205 -31.71 -2.15 35.25
CA MET A 205 -31.88 -1.64 36.62
C MET A 205 -32.38 -0.19 36.51
N VAL A 206 -33.66 -0.04 36.14
CA VAL A 206 -34.40 1.20 36.36
C VAL A 206 -34.67 1.24 37.85
N SER A 207 -33.92 2.06 38.59
CA SER A 207 -34.22 2.33 39.99
C SER A 207 -35.54 3.09 40.04
N SER A 208 -36.60 2.38 40.40
CA SER A 208 -37.80 2.96 40.96
C SER A 208 -37.44 3.72 42.23
N SER A 209 -37.52 5.05 42.19
CA SER A 209 -37.69 5.87 43.39
C SER A 209 -38.98 6.69 43.26
N PRO A 210 -39.75 6.84 44.36
CA PRO A 210 -41.13 7.28 44.29
C PRO A 210 -41.25 8.80 44.28
N SER A 211 -42.33 9.25 43.65
CA SER A 211 -42.94 10.56 43.78
C SER A 211 -43.17 10.98 45.25
N ALA A 212 -42.67 12.15 45.62
CA ALA A 212 -43.24 12.99 46.67
C ALA A 212 -43.10 14.45 46.24
N GLY A 213 -44.23 15.09 45.96
CA GLY A 213 -44.29 16.45 45.42
C GLY A 213 -43.95 17.53 46.44
N LYS A 214 -43.62 18.72 45.91
CA LYS A 214 -43.98 19.99 46.54
C LYS A 214 -43.96 21.11 45.50
N ALA A 215 -45.12 21.73 45.34
CA ALA A 215 -45.31 22.97 44.61
C ALA A 215 -44.65 24.15 45.33
N THR A 216 -44.09 25.12 44.58
CA THR A 216 -44.10 26.54 44.96
C THR A 216 -43.79 27.45 43.76
N ASN A 217 -44.60 28.50 43.64
CA ASN A 217 -44.62 29.59 42.67
C ASN A 217 -43.46 30.60 42.81
N GLY A 218 -43.33 31.49 41.82
CA GLY A 218 -42.66 32.82 41.89
C GLY A 218 -41.62 32.99 40.78
N SER A 219 -41.94 33.58 39.62
CA SER A 219 -42.03 35.03 39.26
C SER A 219 -40.69 35.74 39.13
N THR A 220 -40.61 36.60 38.08
CA THR A 220 -39.75 37.81 37.93
C THR A 220 -38.23 37.57 37.84
N ASP A 221 -37.41 38.21 37.00
CA ASP A 221 -37.55 39.35 36.09
C ASP A 221 -36.32 39.38 35.15
N GLU A 222 -36.49 40.09 34.03
CA GLU A 222 -35.52 40.95 33.32
C GLU A 222 -34.01 40.60 33.29
N LEU A 223 -33.41 40.59 32.09
CA LEU A 223 -32.68 41.78 31.61
C LEU A 223 -32.25 41.63 30.13
N SER A 224 -32.69 42.60 29.35
CA SER A 224 -32.32 42.89 27.98
C SER A 224 -30.84 43.30 27.86
N THR A 225 -30.20 42.98 26.74
CA THR A 225 -29.21 43.92 26.17
C THR A 225 -29.27 43.87 24.64
N VAL A 226 -29.67 45.02 24.11
CA VAL A 226 -29.84 45.39 22.71
C VAL A 226 -28.67 46.31 22.33
N SER A 227 -28.41 46.38 21.02
CA SER A 227 -27.71 47.44 20.25
C SER A 227 -26.32 47.04 19.74
N ALA A 228 -26.13 46.83 18.42
CA ALA A 228 -26.06 47.82 17.32
C ALA A 228 -24.67 48.49 17.26
N ALA A 229 -24.01 48.82 16.15
CA ALA A 229 -24.28 49.00 14.72
C ALA A 229 -22.90 48.80 14.01
N GLY A 230 -22.70 48.79 12.68
CA GLY A 230 -23.49 49.19 11.52
C GLY A 230 -22.96 48.50 10.25
N GLN A 231 -23.77 48.43 9.18
CA GLN A 231 -23.76 49.36 8.03
C GLN A 231 -22.53 49.19 7.11
N GLN A 232 -22.59 49.20 5.77
CA GLN A 232 -23.64 49.22 4.75
C GLN A 232 -22.89 49.24 3.39
N ALA A 233 -23.42 48.59 2.34
CA ALA A 233 -23.40 49.02 0.92
C ALA A 233 -23.75 47.82 0.02
N THR A 234 -25.00 47.62 -0.43
CA THR A 234 -25.73 48.23 -1.57
C THR A 234 -25.38 47.73 -2.98
N GLY A 235 -26.42 47.29 -3.68
CA GLY A 235 -26.51 46.98 -5.12
C GLY A 235 -27.04 45.56 -5.33
N GLY A 236 -28.33 45.26 -5.49
CA GLY A 236 -29.31 45.79 -6.46
C GLY A 236 -29.28 44.90 -7.71
N GLY A 237 -30.32 44.26 -8.25
CA GLY A 237 -31.75 44.20 -8.01
C GLY A 237 -32.39 43.27 -9.09
N ALA A 238 -33.73 43.19 -9.10
CA ALA A 238 -34.64 42.39 -9.95
C ALA A 238 -34.93 40.95 -9.44
N ARG A 239 -35.98 40.71 -8.63
CA ARG A 239 -37.45 40.75 -8.89
C ARG A 239 -37.90 39.67 -9.88
N VAL A 240 -38.60 38.63 -9.38
CA VAL A 240 -39.97 38.21 -9.73
C VAL A 240 -40.38 37.05 -8.77
N GLU A 241 -41.37 37.31 -7.92
CA GLU A 241 -42.26 36.34 -7.25
C GLU A 241 -43.52 36.15 -8.12
N PRO A 242 -44.53 35.33 -7.74
CA PRO A 242 -44.53 34.05 -7.02
C PRO A 242 -45.42 33.02 -7.76
N SER A 243 -45.45 31.75 -7.34
CA SER A 243 -46.64 30.89 -7.55
C SER A 243 -46.60 29.66 -6.64
N SER A 244 -47.55 29.68 -5.71
CA SER A 244 -48.04 28.58 -4.91
C SER A 244 -48.74 27.52 -5.76
N SER A 245 -48.44 26.25 -5.51
CA SER A 245 -49.39 25.17 -5.78
C SER A 245 -49.15 24.03 -4.80
N SER A 246 -49.98 24.09 -3.75
CA SER A 246 -50.34 23.01 -2.85
C SER A 246 -50.98 21.86 -3.62
N LEU A 247 -50.38 20.67 -3.56
CA LEU A 247 -51.09 19.41 -3.77
C LEU A 247 -50.60 18.41 -2.73
N GLN A 248 -51.45 18.21 -1.72
CA GLN A 248 -51.43 17.08 -0.81
C GLN A 248 -51.41 15.79 -1.61
N GLN A 249 -50.40 14.95 -1.37
CA GLN A 249 -50.40 13.56 -1.78
C GLN A 249 -50.69 12.67 -0.56
N PRO A 250 -51.47 11.58 -0.71
CA PRO A 250 -51.95 10.78 0.41
C PRO A 250 -50.81 10.03 1.10
N GLN A 251 -50.71 10.17 2.42
CA GLN A 251 -49.97 9.25 3.27
C GLN A 251 -50.62 7.85 3.20
N VAL A 252 -50.09 7.00 2.33
CA VAL A 252 -50.32 5.55 2.41
C VAL A 252 -49.28 4.99 3.37
N SER A 253 -49.69 4.84 4.63
CA SER A 253 -48.98 4.06 5.65
C SER A 253 -48.93 2.59 5.23
N LYS A 254 -47.93 2.20 4.44
CA LYS A 254 -47.51 0.80 4.33
C LYS A 254 -46.54 0.51 5.47
N SER A 255 -47.07 -0.03 6.55
CA SER A 255 -46.31 -0.77 7.55
C SER A 255 -45.72 -2.03 6.89
N ASN A 256 -44.65 -1.85 6.11
CA ASN A 256 -43.77 -2.96 5.76
C ASN A 256 -43.00 -3.30 7.03
N MET A 257 -43.56 -4.24 7.80
CA MET A 257 -42.81 -5.04 8.75
C MET A 257 -41.88 -5.92 7.92
N GLU A 258 -40.81 -5.31 7.39
CA GLU A 258 -39.67 -6.04 6.83
C GLU A 258 -39.07 -6.81 8.00
N LEU A 259 -39.52 -8.05 8.15
CA LEU A 259 -38.87 -9.07 8.95
C LEU A 259 -37.49 -9.27 8.34
N SER A 260 -36.55 -8.41 8.72
CA SER A 260 -35.17 -8.43 8.27
C SER A 260 -34.60 -9.80 8.65
N SER A 261 -34.57 -10.69 7.67
CA SER A 261 -34.23 -12.09 7.87
C SER A 261 -32.81 -12.18 8.45
N PRO A 262 -32.64 -12.80 9.64
CA PRO A 262 -31.33 -12.89 10.31
C PRO A 262 -30.29 -13.69 9.49
N ALA A 263 -30.73 -14.43 8.45
CA ALA A 263 -29.88 -15.23 7.58
C ALA A 263 -28.86 -14.42 6.74
N LYS A 264 -29.19 -13.20 6.31
CA LYS A 264 -28.22 -12.36 5.55
C LYS A 264 -27.06 -11.85 6.41
N LYS A 265 -27.27 -11.69 7.73
CA LYS A 265 -26.23 -11.22 8.67
C LYS A 265 -25.24 -12.31 9.06
N SER A 266 -25.59 -13.60 9.03
CA SER A 266 -24.66 -14.69 9.36
C SER A 266 -23.68 -14.99 8.22
N SER A 267 -24.14 -14.94 6.97
CA SER A 267 -23.31 -15.14 5.76
C SER A 267 -22.17 -14.11 5.65
N ASN A 268 -22.47 -12.83 5.91
CA ASN A 268 -21.45 -11.77 5.90
C ASN A 268 -20.36 -11.95 6.97
N LYS A 269 -20.69 -12.58 8.12
CA LYS A 269 -19.70 -12.85 9.19
C LYS A 269 -18.71 -13.95 8.79
N ALA A 270 -19.17 -14.98 8.10
CA ALA A 270 -18.30 -16.05 7.61
C ALA A 270 -17.31 -15.52 6.55
N GLY A 271 -17.79 -14.72 5.60
CA GLY A 271 -16.95 -14.08 4.58
C GLY A 271 -15.90 -13.13 5.16
N LEU A 272 -16.24 -12.38 6.22
CA LEU A 272 -15.28 -11.52 6.90
C LEU A 272 -14.17 -12.31 7.61
N LYS A 273 -14.52 -13.41 8.31
CA LYS A 273 -13.52 -14.28 8.96
C LYS A 273 -12.56 -14.89 7.93
N GLN A 274 -13.08 -15.34 6.80
CA GLN A 274 -12.26 -15.90 5.72
C GLN A 274 -11.32 -14.83 5.13
N ALA A 275 -11.83 -13.66 4.75
CA ALA A 275 -11.01 -12.58 4.20
C ALA A 275 -9.90 -12.13 5.17
N MET A 276 -10.16 -12.15 6.47
CA MET A 276 -9.15 -11.87 7.49
C MET A 276 -8.07 -12.96 7.58
N SER A 277 -8.46 -14.23 7.48
CA SER A 277 -7.51 -15.36 7.45
C SER A 277 -6.61 -15.30 6.23
N GLU A 278 -7.20 -15.05 5.04
CA GLU A 278 -6.45 -14.88 3.80
C GLU A 278 -5.47 -13.69 3.89
N LEU A 279 -5.89 -12.59 4.53
CA LEU A 279 -5.03 -11.42 4.74
C LEU A 279 -3.85 -11.74 5.66
N LEU A 280 -4.07 -12.51 6.74
CA LEU A 280 -3.00 -12.95 7.65
C LEU A 280 -1.97 -13.82 6.94
N VAL A 281 -2.43 -14.78 6.11
CA VAL A 281 -1.55 -15.63 5.31
C VAL A 281 -0.75 -14.79 4.32
N ALA A 282 -1.40 -13.85 3.60
CA ALA A 282 -0.71 -12.96 2.68
C ALA A 282 0.38 -12.14 3.40
N MET A 283 0.08 -11.59 4.57
CA MET A 283 1.07 -10.84 5.36
C MET A 283 2.22 -11.72 5.85
N ALA A 284 1.97 -12.95 6.29
CA ALA A 284 3.02 -13.89 6.68
C ALA A 284 3.96 -14.23 5.50
N VAL A 285 3.40 -14.47 4.32
CA VAL A 285 4.19 -14.71 3.10
C VAL A 285 5.01 -13.48 2.72
N MET A 286 4.44 -12.27 2.84
CA MET A 286 5.19 -11.02 2.66
C MET A 286 6.38 -10.94 3.62
N PHE A 287 6.17 -11.19 4.92
CA PHE A 287 7.25 -11.16 5.90
C PHE A 287 8.36 -12.17 5.58
N ILE A 288 8.01 -13.43 5.32
CA ILE A 288 8.98 -14.48 4.99
C ILE A 288 9.76 -14.09 3.73
N SER A 289 9.07 -13.60 2.71
CA SER A 289 9.69 -13.23 1.44
C SER A 289 10.65 -12.06 1.61
N LEU A 290 10.28 -11.06 2.40
CA LEU A 290 11.10 -9.90 2.69
C LEU A 290 12.38 -10.27 3.46
N PHE A 291 12.25 -11.02 4.57
CA PHE A 291 13.40 -11.47 5.36
C PHE A 291 14.29 -12.43 4.55
N GLY A 292 13.69 -13.36 3.81
CA GLY A 292 14.41 -14.27 2.92
C GLY A 292 15.22 -13.49 1.88
N GLY A 293 14.60 -12.55 1.19
CA GLY A 293 15.26 -11.70 0.20
C GLY A 293 16.41 -10.87 0.76
N MET A 294 16.25 -10.30 1.96
CA MET A 294 17.30 -9.56 2.66
C MET A 294 18.49 -10.44 3.04
N ILE A 295 18.22 -11.61 3.64
CA ILE A 295 19.27 -12.54 4.06
C ILE A 295 20.02 -13.03 2.82
N THR A 296 19.31 -13.42 1.77
CA THR A 296 19.94 -13.85 0.52
C THR A 296 20.79 -12.74 -0.08
N PHE A 297 20.30 -11.49 -0.14
CA PHE A 297 21.07 -10.37 -0.67
C PHE A 297 22.32 -10.08 0.18
N GLY A 298 22.19 -10.07 1.51
CA GLY A 298 23.30 -9.83 2.42
C GLY A 298 24.40 -10.90 2.32
N VAL A 299 23.99 -12.17 2.24
CA VAL A 299 24.91 -13.32 2.15
C VAL A 299 25.50 -13.49 0.75
N SER A 300 24.78 -13.08 -0.31
CA SER A 300 25.18 -13.20 -1.73
C SER A 300 26.55 -12.62 -2.05
N ALA A 301 27.05 -11.67 -1.24
CA ALA A 301 28.29 -10.94 -1.47
C ALA A 301 28.41 -10.28 -2.86
N GLY A 302 27.29 -10.07 -3.56
CA GLY A 302 27.24 -9.53 -4.93
C GLY A 302 27.33 -10.59 -6.03
N ASN A 303 27.15 -11.88 -5.72
CA ASN A 303 27.05 -12.95 -6.70
C ASN A 303 25.72 -12.84 -7.50
N MET A 304 25.76 -13.09 -8.81
CA MET A 304 24.57 -13.14 -9.67
C MET A 304 23.46 -14.04 -9.15
N LEU A 305 23.83 -15.21 -8.63
CA LEU A 305 22.84 -16.16 -8.15
C LEU A 305 22.03 -15.60 -6.97
N GLY A 306 22.71 -15.07 -5.96
CA GLY A 306 22.03 -14.56 -4.77
C GLY A 306 21.22 -13.30 -5.04
N ASP A 307 21.65 -12.46 -5.98
CA ASP A 307 20.87 -11.29 -6.40
C ASP A 307 19.61 -11.70 -7.17
N THR A 308 19.72 -12.73 -8.02
CA THR A 308 18.57 -13.30 -8.76
C THR A 308 17.56 -13.92 -7.79
N ILE A 309 18.03 -14.69 -6.80
CA ILE A 309 17.19 -15.29 -5.76
C ILE A 309 16.55 -14.19 -4.88
N SER A 310 17.31 -13.16 -4.49
CA SER A 310 16.76 -12.02 -3.75
C SER A 310 15.67 -11.29 -4.54
N GLY A 311 15.90 -11.09 -5.85
CA GLY A 311 14.88 -10.55 -6.75
C GLY A 311 13.65 -11.45 -6.82
N LEU A 312 13.81 -12.77 -6.80
CA LEU A 312 12.69 -13.72 -6.77
C LEU A 312 11.88 -13.59 -5.47
N PHE A 313 12.53 -13.46 -4.33
CA PHE A 313 11.89 -13.16 -3.05
C PHE A 313 11.11 -11.83 -3.08
N LEU A 314 11.67 -10.79 -3.70
CA LEU A 314 10.95 -9.52 -3.88
C LEU A 314 9.67 -9.73 -4.71
N ARG A 315 9.70 -10.57 -5.74
CA ARG A 315 8.50 -10.89 -6.54
C ARG A 315 7.48 -11.72 -5.75
N LEU A 316 7.94 -12.69 -4.96
CA LEU A 316 7.10 -13.47 -4.04
C LEU A 316 6.47 -12.59 -2.95
N TYR A 317 7.11 -11.49 -2.58
CA TYR A 317 6.54 -10.48 -1.69
C TYR A 317 5.42 -9.67 -2.39
N LEU A 318 5.64 -9.26 -3.64
CA LEU A 318 4.74 -8.33 -4.34
C LEU A 318 3.37 -8.96 -4.65
N LEU A 319 3.33 -10.24 -4.99
CA LEU A 319 2.08 -10.95 -5.31
C LEU A 319 1.06 -10.94 -4.15
N PRO A 320 1.40 -11.37 -2.92
CA PRO A 320 0.53 -11.22 -1.76
C PRO A 320 0.31 -9.75 -1.37
N ALA A 321 1.24 -8.84 -1.63
CA ALA A 321 1.02 -7.41 -1.39
C ALA A 321 -0.17 -6.88 -2.22
N ILE A 322 -0.23 -7.22 -3.52
CA ILE A 322 -1.34 -6.84 -4.41
C ILE A 322 -2.65 -7.48 -3.94
N ILE A 323 -2.63 -8.77 -3.56
CA ILE A 323 -3.82 -9.48 -3.05
C ILE A 323 -4.31 -8.86 -1.74
N SER A 324 -3.40 -8.55 -0.82
CA SER A 324 -3.71 -8.00 0.50
C SER A 324 -4.50 -6.69 0.41
N TRP A 325 -4.22 -5.87 -0.61
CA TRP A 325 -4.99 -4.65 -0.88
C TRP A 325 -6.44 -4.95 -1.26
N THR A 326 -6.65 -5.94 -2.12
CA THR A 326 -7.99 -6.31 -2.57
C THR A 326 -8.86 -6.79 -1.40
N LEU A 327 -8.25 -7.51 -0.46
CA LEU A 327 -8.86 -7.98 0.78
C LEU A 327 -9.12 -6.81 1.74
N LEU A 328 -8.17 -5.88 1.85
CA LEU A 328 -8.32 -4.69 2.68
C LEU A 328 -9.51 -3.83 2.28
N VAL A 329 -9.69 -3.60 0.97
CA VAL A 329 -10.84 -2.87 0.44
C VAL A 329 -12.14 -3.60 0.76
N ARG A 330 -12.19 -4.92 0.56
CA ARG A 330 -13.37 -5.74 0.90
C ARG A 330 -13.74 -5.65 2.38
N ILE A 331 -12.75 -5.77 3.27
CA ILE A 331 -12.95 -5.65 4.73
C ILE A 331 -13.43 -4.24 5.09
N THR A 332 -12.85 -3.21 4.48
CA THR A 332 -13.23 -1.81 4.75
C THR A 332 -14.66 -1.51 4.27
N GLN A 333 -15.08 -2.09 3.14
CA GLN A 333 -16.47 -1.98 2.67
C GLN A 333 -17.44 -2.72 3.59
N ALA A 334 -17.09 -3.94 4.02
CA ALA A 334 -17.93 -4.74 4.92
C ALA A 334 -18.11 -4.12 6.32
N THR A 335 -17.20 -3.25 6.75
CA THR A 335 -17.22 -2.59 8.07
C THR A 335 -17.84 -1.20 8.07
N LYS A 336 -18.19 -0.65 6.90
CA LYS A 336 -18.93 0.62 6.77
C LYS A 336 -20.45 0.44 6.88
N LEU A 337 -20.94 -0.79 6.84
CA LEU A 337 -22.34 -1.17 7.09
C LEU A 337 -22.59 -1.39 8.59
#